data_AF-A0A9D6RCH7-F1
#
_entry.id   AF-A0A9D6RCH7-F1
#
_cell.length_a   1.000
_cell.length_b   1.000
_cell.length_c   1.000
_cell.angle_alpha   90.00
_cell.angle_beta   90.00
_cell.angle_gamma   90.00
#
_symmetry.space_group_name_H-M   'P 1'
#
loop_
_entity.id
_entity.type
_entity.pdbx_description
1 polymer ?
#
loop_
_entity_poly.entity_id
_entity_poly.type
_entity_poly.pdbx_seq_one_letter_code
_entity_poly.pdbx_strand_id
1 'polypeptide(L)'
;MNAEEKRAFNSACKLLAIRDRSVFEICSALAKKGYSEAVVQSVVEELKGRRLLNDVKFALAYAESLLRNKKAGPRYISAALQRKGLEKGLAEKTAGAVSAGVETQETAIEEWIKKKSAEKRKNKTPGAKKKRIFDFLLRRGFSPELVYKHIFRMQE
;
A
#
# COMPACT_ATOMS: atom_id res chain seq x y z
N MET A 1 3.45 -11.41 -31.99
CA MET A 1 2.58 -10.25 -31.72
C MET A 1 2.02 -9.66 -33.00
N ASN A 2 0.70 -9.52 -33.09
CA ASN A 2 -0.01 -8.81 -34.15
C ASN A 2 0.11 -7.26 -33.99
N ALA A 3 -0.45 -6.49 -34.92
CA ALA A 3 -0.34 -5.02 -34.89
C ALA A 3 -1.01 -4.37 -33.67
N GLU A 4 -2.12 -4.93 -33.20
CA GLU A 4 -2.84 -4.44 -32.03
C GLU A 4 -2.08 -4.73 -30.72
N GLU A 5 -1.58 -5.96 -30.57
CA GLU A 5 -0.72 -6.39 -29.47
C GLU A 5 0.55 -5.53 -29.37
N LYS A 6 1.17 -5.17 -30.50
CA LYS A 6 2.33 -4.25 -30.52
C LYS A 6 1.96 -2.86 -29.97
N ARG A 7 0.79 -2.33 -30.31
CA ARG A 7 0.32 -1.01 -29.79
C ARG A 7 0.00 -1.08 -28.30
N ALA A 8 -0.62 -2.16 -27.84
CA ALA A 8 -0.89 -2.41 -26.43
C ALA A 8 0.42 -2.58 -25.62
N PHE A 9 1.37 -3.35 -26.14
CA PHE A 9 2.69 -3.54 -25.53
C PHE A 9 3.44 -2.21 -25.39
N ASN A 10 3.53 -1.42 -26.47
CA ASN A 10 4.15 -0.09 -26.42
C ASN A 10 3.45 0.85 -25.43
N SER A 11 2.12 0.75 -25.32
CA SER A 11 1.34 1.49 -24.32
C SER A 11 1.68 1.09 -22.89
N ALA A 12 1.85 -0.22 -22.63
CA ALA A 12 2.23 -0.72 -21.31
C ALA A 12 3.68 -0.34 -20.95
N CYS A 13 4.62 -0.46 -21.88
CA CYS A 13 6.01 -0.03 -21.68
C CYS A 13 6.10 1.46 -21.31
N LYS A 14 5.34 2.33 -21.97
CA LYS A 14 5.26 3.76 -21.58
C LYS A 14 4.76 3.95 -20.16
N LEU A 15 3.80 3.13 -19.70
CA LEU A 15 3.29 3.21 -18.33
C LEU A 15 4.30 2.73 -17.29
N LEU A 16 5.08 1.69 -17.63
CA LEU A 16 6.12 1.10 -16.78
C LEU A 16 7.38 1.97 -16.71
N ALA A 17 7.70 2.70 -17.79
CA ALA A 17 8.83 3.63 -17.82
C ALA A 17 8.68 4.79 -16.81
N ILE A 18 7.45 5.15 -16.43
CA ILE A 18 7.18 6.21 -15.45
C ILE A 18 7.38 5.71 -14.02
N ARG A 19 6.86 4.50 -13.72
CA ARG A 19 6.99 3.84 -12.42
C ARG A 19 6.61 2.37 -12.53
N ASP A 20 7.06 1.59 -11.55
CA ASP A 20 6.59 0.23 -11.31
C ASP A 20 5.07 0.21 -11.11
N ARG A 21 4.42 -0.83 -11.66
CA ARG A 21 2.98 -1.06 -11.62
C ARG A 21 2.70 -2.55 -11.39
N SER A 22 1.58 -2.85 -10.73
CA SER A 22 1.09 -4.22 -10.66
C SER A 22 0.53 -4.67 -12.00
N VAL A 23 0.41 -5.98 -12.18
CA VAL A 23 -0.27 -6.59 -13.33
C VAL A 23 -1.69 -6.03 -13.44
N PHE A 24 -2.43 -5.96 -12.33
CA PHE A 24 -3.77 -5.39 -12.30
C PHE A 24 -3.83 -3.94 -12.79
N GLU A 25 -2.86 -3.10 -12.43
CA GLU A 25 -2.79 -1.72 -12.91
C GLU A 25 -2.56 -1.66 -14.43
N ILE A 26 -1.74 -2.56 -14.98
CA ILE A 26 -1.52 -2.65 -16.44
C ILE A 26 -2.77 -3.16 -17.15
N CYS A 27 -3.38 -4.26 -16.69
CA CYS A 27 -4.61 -4.78 -17.27
C CYS A 27 -5.71 -3.72 -17.30
N SER A 28 -5.94 -3.06 -16.16
CA SER A 28 -6.93 -1.99 -16.04
C SER A 28 -6.65 -0.81 -16.97
N ALA A 29 -5.38 -0.44 -17.14
CA ALA A 29 -5.00 0.68 -18.00
C ALA A 29 -5.14 0.35 -19.49
N LEU A 30 -4.83 -0.89 -19.91
CA LEU A 30 -5.01 -1.33 -21.29
C LEU A 30 -6.49 -1.54 -21.62
N ALA A 31 -7.28 -2.13 -20.73
CA ALA A 31 -8.73 -2.27 -20.91
C ALA A 31 -9.41 -0.91 -21.08
N LYS A 32 -9.04 0.09 -20.26
CA LYS A 32 -9.55 1.47 -20.40
C LYS A 32 -9.18 2.14 -21.73
N LYS A 33 -8.16 1.64 -22.44
CA LYS A 33 -7.78 2.11 -23.78
C LYS A 33 -8.53 1.38 -24.90
N GLY A 34 -9.41 0.44 -24.57
CA GLY A 34 -10.24 -0.29 -25.53
C GLY A 34 -9.62 -1.58 -26.07
N TYR A 35 -8.50 -2.06 -25.52
CA TYR A 35 -7.94 -3.35 -25.92
C TYR A 35 -8.79 -4.51 -25.40
N SER A 36 -8.98 -5.53 -26.21
CA SER A 36 -9.70 -6.76 -25.83
C SER A 36 -8.96 -7.54 -24.75
N GLU A 37 -9.68 -8.36 -23.99
CA GLU A 37 -9.10 -9.19 -22.92
C GLU A 37 -7.99 -10.11 -23.45
N ALA A 38 -8.18 -10.73 -24.61
CA ALA A 38 -7.18 -11.59 -25.24
C ALA A 38 -5.87 -10.83 -25.55
N VAL A 39 -5.97 -9.61 -26.08
CA VAL A 39 -4.78 -8.76 -26.36
C VAL A 39 -4.10 -8.35 -25.06
N VAL A 40 -4.86 -7.96 -24.03
CA VAL A 40 -4.32 -7.59 -22.72
C VAL A 40 -3.56 -8.75 -22.09
N GLN A 41 -4.14 -9.96 -22.11
CA GLN A 41 -3.52 -11.14 -21.53
C GLN A 41 -2.21 -11.52 -22.26
N SER A 42 -2.24 -11.56 -23.59
CA SER A 42 -1.07 -11.81 -24.44
C SER A 42 0.07 -10.81 -24.14
N VAL A 43 -0.25 -9.52 -24.03
CA VAL A 43 0.74 -8.47 -23.69
C VAL A 43 1.28 -8.63 -22.27
N VAL A 44 0.43 -8.96 -21.29
CA VAL A 44 0.84 -9.16 -19.90
C VAL A 44 1.78 -10.36 -19.77
N GLU A 45 1.49 -11.46 -20.46
CA GLU A 45 2.35 -12.65 -20.49
C GLU A 45 3.72 -12.32 -21.09
N GLU A 46 3.76 -11.57 -22.19
CA GLU A 46 5.00 -11.09 -22.80
C GLU A 46 5.81 -10.20 -21.85
N LEU A 47 5.16 -9.24 -21.17
CA LEU A 47 5.81 -8.36 -20.20
C LEU A 47 6.37 -9.13 -19.00
N LYS A 48 5.66 -10.16 -18.53
CA LYS A 48 6.14 -11.07 -17.47
C LYS A 48 7.32 -11.90 -17.95
N GLY A 49 7.27 -12.45 -19.17
CA GLY A 49 8.37 -13.19 -19.79
C GLY A 49 9.66 -12.36 -19.90
N ARG A 50 9.51 -11.07 -20.20
CA ARG A 50 10.63 -10.09 -20.22
C ARG A 50 11.02 -9.54 -18.85
N ARG A 51 10.39 -10.01 -17.76
CA ARG A 51 10.58 -9.52 -16.38
C ARG A 51 10.33 -8.01 -16.20
N LEU A 52 9.55 -7.41 -17.10
CA LEU A 52 9.11 -6.01 -17.01
C LEU A 52 7.91 -5.85 -16.07
N LEU A 53 7.14 -6.93 -15.87
CA LEU A 53 6.10 -7.02 -14.85
C LEU A 53 6.42 -8.10 -13.82
N ASN A 54 6.40 -7.70 -12.55
CA ASN A 54 6.60 -8.61 -11.42
C ASN A 54 5.85 -8.09 -10.19
N ASP A 55 4.74 -8.76 -9.86
CA ASP A 55 3.88 -8.40 -8.75
C ASP A 55 4.55 -8.55 -7.38
N VAL A 56 5.46 -9.52 -7.22
CA VAL A 56 6.22 -9.72 -5.98
C VAL A 56 7.18 -8.55 -5.75
N LYS A 57 7.92 -8.16 -6.80
CA LYS A 57 8.83 -7.00 -6.75
C LYS A 57 8.06 -5.71 -6.48
N PHE A 58 6.96 -5.51 -7.21
CA PHE A 58 6.07 -4.37 -7.01
C PHE A 58 5.52 -4.32 -5.57
N ALA A 59 5.06 -5.47 -5.05
CA ALA A 59 4.49 -5.57 -3.71
C ALA A 59 5.48 -5.10 -2.63
N LEU A 60 6.72 -5.60 -2.68
CA LEU A 60 7.77 -5.22 -1.74
C LEU A 60 8.07 -3.72 -1.81
N ALA A 61 8.36 -3.19 -3.01
CA ALA A 61 8.68 -1.78 -3.19
C ALA A 61 7.54 -0.86 -2.74
N TYR A 62 6.29 -1.22 -3.05
CA TYR A 62 5.12 -0.45 -2.64
C TYR A 62 4.89 -0.53 -1.14
N ALA A 63 5.03 -1.71 -0.54
CA ALA A 63 4.89 -1.92 0.90
C ALA A 63 5.92 -1.12 1.70
N GLU A 64 7.18 -1.15 1.29
CA GLU A 64 8.25 -0.37 1.89
C GLU A 64 8.02 1.15 1.76
N SER A 65 7.51 1.61 0.61
CA SER A 65 7.14 3.01 0.43
C SER A 65 6.02 3.44 1.38
N LEU A 66 5.01 2.58 1.59
CA LEU A 66 3.94 2.85 2.55
C LEU A 66 4.44 2.85 4.00
N LEU A 67 5.38 1.98 4.33
CA LEU A 67 6.02 1.95 5.64
C LEU A 67 6.82 3.23 5.88
N ARG A 68 7.76 3.57 4.98
CA ARG A 68 8.68 4.71 5.15
C ARG A 68 7.99 6.07 5.03
N ASN A 69 7.30 6.32 3.91
CA ASN A 69 6.76 7.66 3.62
C ASN A 69 5.49 7.95 4.39
N LYS A 70 4.79 6.89 4.76
CA LYS A 70 3.41 6.95 5.20
C LYS A 70 3.28 6.48 6.65
N LYS A 71 4.29 5.80 7.21
CA LYS A 71 4.28 5.26 8.58
C LYS A 71 3.04 4.42 8.80
N ALA A 72 2.82 3.49 7.87
CA ALA A 72 1.66 2.61 7.82
C ALA A 72 1.88 1.35 8.65
N GLY A 73 0.84 0.91 9.35
CA GLY A 73 0.83 -0.40 9.97
C GLY A 73 0.53 -1.52 8.96
N PRO A 74 0.83 -2.78 9.32
CA PRO A 74 0.76 -3.93 8.42
C PRO A 74 -0.62 -4.15 7.81
N ARG A 75 -1.71 -3.89 8.55
CA ARG A 75 -3.08 -4.07 8.03
C ARG A 75 -3.39 -3.08 6.90
N TYR A 76 -2.91 -1.85 7.01
CA TYR A 76 -3.08 -0.84 5.95
C TYR A 76 -2.26 -1.21 4.72
N ILE A 77 -1.03 -1.69 4.92
CA ILE A 77 -0.14 -2.11 3.83
C ILE A 77 -0.78 -3.26 3.07
N SER A 78 -1.24 -4.31 3.75
CA SER A 78 -1.94 -5.45 3.12
C SER A 78 -3.17 -4.99 2.34
N ALA A 79 -4.04 -4.18 2.95
CA ALA A 79 -5.23 -3.64 2.26
C ALA A 79 -4.87 -2.74 1.06
N ALA A 80 -3.74 -2.03 1.11
CA ALA A 80 -3.27 -1.22 -0.01
C ALA A 80 -2.74 -2.07 -1.17
N LEU A 81 -2.04 -3.17 -0.85
CA LEU A 81 -1.58 -4.14 -1.84
C LEU A 81 -2.76 -4.87 -2.51
N GLN A 82 -3.77 -5.26 -1.74
CA GLN A 82 -4.99 -5.88 -2.29
C GLN A 82 -5.74 -4.92 -3.22
N ARG A 83 -5.81 -3.62 -2.89
CA ARG A 83 -6.35 -2.59 -3.80
C ARG A 83 -5.52 -2.38 -5.07
N LYS A 84 -4.30 -2.90 -5.12
CA LYS A 84 -3.47 -3.00 -6.33
C LYS A 84 -3.65 -4.33 -7.07
N GLY A 85 -4.66 -5.12 -6.71
CA GLY A 85 -5.00 -6.38 -7.35
C GLY A 85 -4.08 -7.54 -6.97
N LEU A 86 -3.30 -7.40 -5.90
CA LEU A 86 -2.45 -8.49 -5.39
C LEU A 86 -3.30 -9.46 -4.57
N GLU A 87 -3.02 -10.74 -4.72
CA GLU A 87 -3.68 -11.80 -3.97
C GLU A 87 -3.47 -11.60 -2.46
N LYS A 88 -4.49 -11.96 -1.67
CA LYS A 88 -4.50 -11.78 -0.20
C LYS A 88 -3.27 -12.41 0.46
N GLY A 89 -2.90 -13.64 0.08
CA GLY A 89 -1.73 -14.33 0.65
C GLY A 89 -0.42 -13.58 0.40
N LEU A 90 -0.19 -13.11 -0.83
CA LEU A 90 0.98 -12.30 -1.17
C LEU A 90 0.98 -10.96 -0.42
N ALA A 91 -0.18 -10.29 -0.33
CA ALA A 91 -0.32 -9.01 0.34
C ALA A 91 -0.02 -9.11 1.85
N GLU A 92 -0.57 -10.12 2.52
CA GLU A 92 -0.35 -10.37 3.95
C GLU A 92 1.09 -10.76 4.24
N LYS A 93 1.66 -11.68 3.46
CA LYS A 93 3.07 -12.09 3.58
C LYS A 93 4.01 -10.90 3.40
N THR A 94 3.79 -10.08 2.38
CA THR A 94 4.61 -8.90 2.10
C THR A 94 4.49 -7.87 3.22
N ALA A 95 3.27 -7.57 3.66
CA ALA A 95 3.03 -6.62 4.75
C ALA A 95 3.68 -7.07 6.07
N GLY A 96 3.58 -8.36 6.40
CA GLY A 96 4.24 -8.95 7.56
C GLY A 96 5.75 -8.86 7.47
N ALA A 97 6.33 -9.22 6.31
CA ALA A 97 7.77 -9.20 6.09
C ALA A 97 8.37 -7.79 6.26
N VAL A 98 7.77 -6.76 5.65
CA VAL A 98 8.29 -5.38 5.77
C VAL A 98 8.06 -4.77 7.15
N SER A 99 7.06 -5.26 7.89
CA SER A 99 6.67 -4.70 9.20
C SER A 99 7.17 -5.55 10.38
N ALA A 100 8.03 -6.54 10.15
CA ALA A 100 8.42 -7.53 11.16
C ALA A 100 9.14 -6.92 12.38
N GLY A 101 9.79 -5.76 12.22
CA GLY A 101 10.39 -5.03 13.34
C GLY A 101 9.33 -4.36 14.21
N VAL A 102 9.01 -4.92 15.38
CA VAL A 102 8.07 -4.32 16.35
C VAL A 102 8.49 -2.90 16.73
N GLU A 103 9.79 -2.66 16.91
CA GLU A 103 10.36 -1.34 17.21
C GLU A 103 10.04 -0.30 16.11
N THR A 104 9.99 -0.73 14.83
CA THR A 104 9.61 0.16 13.72
C THR A 104 8.13 0.57 13.76
N GLN A 105 7.27 -0.28 14.32
CA GLN A 105 5.85 0.04 14.46
C GLN A 105 5.60 0.93 15.69
N GLU A 106 6.27 0.66 16.81
CA GLU A 106 6.16 1.47 18.04
C GLU A 106 6.63 2.90 17.78
N THR A 107 7.80 3.07 17.18
CA THR A 107 8.33 4.40 16.78
C THR A 107 7.36 5.15 15.85
N ALA A 108 6.82 4.48 14.83
CA ALA A 108 5.83 5.07 13.93
C ALA A 108 4.54 5.52 14.66
N ILE A 109 4.08 4.75 15.65
CA ILE A 109 2.92 5.10 16.47
C ILE A 109 3.22 6.33 17.32
N GLU A 110 4.37 6.38 17.98
CA GLU A 110 4.77 7.51 18.83
C GLU A 110 4.88 8.81 18.05
N GLU A 111 5.48 8.77 16.86
CA GLU A 111 5.56 9.92 15.97
C GLU A 111 4.17 10.42 15.55
N TRP A 112 3.24 9.50 15.26
CA TRP A 112 1.86 9.86 14.96
C TRP A 112 1.14 10.45 16.17
N ILE A 113 1.33 9.89 17.37
CA ILE A 113 0.75 10.42 18.60
C ILE A 113 1.26 11.84 18.84
N LYS A 114 2.57 12.07 18.74
CA LYS A 114 3.18 13.41 18.90
C LYS A 114 2.59 14.40 17.89
N LYS A 115 2.57 14.02 16.61
CA LYS A 115 2.01 14.86 15.53
C LYS A 115 0.53 15.17 15.74
N LYS A 116 -0.29 14.16 16.04
CA LYS A 116 -1.75 14.33 16.25
C LYS A 116 -2.09 15.01 17.56
N SER A 117 -1.21 14.96 18.54
CA SER A 117 -1.37 15.66 19.82
C SER A 117 -1.07 17.14 19.71
N ALA A 118 -0.17 17.54 18.81
CA ALA A 118 0.18 18.93 18.54
C ALA A 118 -0.84 19.67 17.65
N GLU A 119 -1.75 18.95 16.97
CA GLU A 119 -2.82 19.57 16.19
C GLU A 119 -3.77 20.38 17.10
N LYS A 120 -3.61 21.71 17.11
CA LYS A 120 -4.53 22.64 17.78
C LYS A 120 -5.94 22.45 17.19
N ARG A 121 -6.86 21.97 18.02
CA ARG A 121 -8.29 21.94 17.69
C ARG A 121 -9.07 22.50 18.86
N LYS A 122 -10.00 23.41 18.59
CA LYS A 122 -10.87 24.01 19.60
C LYS A 122 -11.69 22.93 20.31
N ASN A 123 -11.89 23.12 21.62
CA ASN A 123 -12.94 22.50 22.46
C ASN A 123 -13.01 20.97 22.41
N LYS A 124 -12.00 20.25 22.94
CA LYS A 124 -12.12 18.80 23.17
C LYS A 124 -11.47 18.39 24.49
N THR A 125 -12.17 17.52 25.23
CA THR A 125 -11.67 16.90 26.44
C THR A 125 -10.46 15.98 26.16
N PRO A 126 -9.61 15.71 27.15
CA PRO A 126 -8.50 14.75 27.02
C PRO A 126 -8.96 13.37 26.50
N GLY A 127 -10.11 12.87 26.97
CA GLY A 127 -10.70 11.61 26.49
C GLY A 127 -11.07 11.63 25.01
N ALA A 128 -11.67 12.72 24.52
CA ALA A 128 -11.99 12.87 23.10
C ALA A 128 -10.73 12.96 22.22
N LYS A 129 -9.63 13.52 22.75
CA LYS A 129 -8.32 13.54 22.07
C LYS A 129 -7.74 12.12 21.93
N LYS A 130 -7.70 11.35 23.03
CA LYS A 130 -7.21 9.96 23.04
C LYS A 130 -7.99 9.08 22.06
N LYS A 131 -9.33 9.09 22.13
CA LYS A 131 -10.20 8.32 21.22
C LYS A 131 -9.95 8.65 19.75
N ARG A 132 -9.80 9.93 19.40
CA ARG A 132 -9.52 10.35 18.03
C ARG A 132 -8.18 9.81 17.51
N ILE A 133 -7.13 9.86 18.34
CA ILE A 133 -5.80 9.36 17.97
C ILE A 133 -5.84 7.84 17.84
N PHE A 134 -6.51 7.16 18.77
CA PHE A 134 -6.78 5.72 18.69
C PHE A 134 -7.46 5.35 17.35
N ASP A 135 -8.59 5.97 17.02
CA ASP A 135 -9.34 5.73 15.77
C ASP A 135 -8.48 6.01 14.53
N PHE A 136 -7.60 7.02 14.60
CA PHE A 136 -6.67 7.34 13.52
C PHE A 136 -5.60 6.27 13.33
N LEU A 137 -5.00 5.78 14.41
CA LEU A 137 -3.97 4.73 14.36
C LEU A 137 -4.55 3.39 13.88
N LEU A 138 -5.79 3.06 14.23
CA LEU A 138 -6.50 1.91 13.67
C LEU A 138 -6.69 2.04 12.15
N ARG A 139 -7.14 3.21 11.67
CA ARG A 139 -7.20 3.48 10.23
C ARG A 139 -5.82 3.49 9.56
N ARG A 140 -4.76 3.72 10.33
CA ARG A 140 -3.37 3.64 9.87
C ARG A 140 -2.87 2.20 9.75
N GLY A 141 -3.61 1.23 10.28
CA GLY A 141 -3.38 -0.20 10.11
C GLY A 141 -2.57 -0.87 11.22
N PHE A 142 -2.37 -0.19 12.36
CA PHE A 142 -1.72 -0.78 13.53
C PHE A 142 -2.67 -1.71 14.27
N SER A 143 -2.12 -2.67 15.01
CA SER A 143 -2.94 -3.60 15.79
C SER A 143 -3.60 -2.89 16.97
N PRO A 144 -4.85 -3.23 17.33
CA PRO A 144 -5.54 -2.62 18.47
C PRO A 144 -4.76 -2.72 19.78
N GLU A 145 -4.09 -3.85 19.99
CA GLU A 145 -3.29 -4.15 21.17
C GLU A 145 -2.13 -3.17 21.30
N LEU A 146 -1.41 -2.93 20.21
CA LEU A 146 -0.27 -2.01 20.18
C LEU A 146 -0.74 -0.57 20.35
N VAL A 147 -1.81 -0.18 19.67
CA VAL A 147 -2.40 1.16 19.81
C VAL A 147 -2.87 1.41 21.25
N TYR A 148 -3.54 0.44 21.87
CA TYR A 148 -4.02 0.56 23.25
C TYR A 148 -2.86 0.78 24.23
N LYS A 149 -1.78 0.00 24.10
CA LYS A 149 -0.54 0.15 24.90
C LYS A 149 -0.01 1.58 24.85
N HIS A 150 0.07 2.21 23.68
CA HIS A 150 0.59 3.58 23.55
C HIS A 150 -0.41 4.66 24.00
N ILE A 151 -1.71 4.50 23.73
CA ILE A 151 -2.72 5.48 24.15
C ILE A 151 -2.87 5.51 25.67
N PHE A 152 -2.74 4.36 26.35
CA PHE A 152 -2.77 4.30 27.81
C PHE A 152 -1.57 5.04 28.44
N ARG A 153 -0.40 4.95 27.80
CA ARG A 153 0.84 5.65 28.23
C ARG A 153 0.82 7.15 27.97
N MET A 154 -0.15 7.68 27.23
CA MET A 154 -0.36 9.13 27.14
C MET A 154 -0.88 9.64 28.49
N GLN A 155 0.01 9.93 29.43
CA GLN A 155 -0.32 10.77 30.58
C GLN A 155 -0.51 12.22 30.12
N GLU A 156 -1.31 12.98 30.87
CA GLU A 156 -1.84 14.31 30.49
C GLU A 156 -0.76 15.36 30.22
#